data_AF-A0A8T2AUR7-F1
#
_entry.id   AF-A0A8T2AUR7-F1
#
_cell.length_a   1.000
_cell.length_b   1.000
_cell.length_c   1.000
_cell.angle_alpha   90.00
_cell.angle_beta   90.00
_cell.angle_gamma   90.00
#
_symmetry.space_group_name_H-M   'P 1'
#
loop_
_entity.id
_entity.type
_entity.pdbx_description
1 polymer ?
#
loop_
_entity_poly.entity_id
_entity_poly.type
_entity_poly.pdbx_seq_one_letter_code
_entity_poly.pdbx_strand_id
1 'polypeptide(L)'
;MSVIGSKSCIFSVTRYSRENEKSSCFTSINKKSSLDLRFPRNLAGVSCKISGENPGTNKVSLSSKNKMEDYNTAMKRLMRSPYEYHHDLGMNYTLIRDELIVGSQPQKPEDIDHLKQEQNVAYILNLQQDKDIDYWGINLDSIVRRCKELGIRHMRRPAKDFDPLSLRSQLPKAVSSLEWAVSEGKGRVYVHCSAGLGRAPGVSIAYMYWFCDMNAS
;
A
#
# COMPACT_ATOMS: atom_id res chain seq x y z
N MET A 1 55.27 -9.33 0.58
CA MET A 1 55.28 -7.98 1.16
C MET A 1 54.61 -7.05 0.14
N SER A 2 53.32 -6.73 0.33
CA SER A 2 52.79 -5.38 0.66
C SER A 2 53.48 -4.27 -0.14
N VAL A 3 52.77 -3.37 -0.84
CA VAL A 3 51.95 -2.32 -0.22
C VAL A 3 50.75 -1.93 -1.11
N ILE A 4 49.62 -1.70 -0.44
CA ILE A 4 48.33 -1.20 -0.92
C ILE A 4 48.42 0.34 -1.10
N GLY A 5 48.03 0.84 -2.27
CA GLY A 5 47.93 2.27 -2.54
C GLY A 5 46.53 2.81 -2.25
N SER A 6 46.38 3.51 -1.13
CA SER A 6 45.18 4.29 -0.77
C SER A 6 45.11 5.56 -1.62
N LYS A 7 43.98 5.81 -2.29
CA LYS A 7 43.67 7.11 -2.91
C LYS A 7 42.45 7.72 -2.22
N SER A 8 42.71 8.70 -1.37
CA SER A 8 41.73 9.68 -0.90
C SER A 8 41.56 10.78 -1.96
N CYS A 9 40.32 11.12 -2.32
CA CYS A 9 40.02 12.39 -2.99
C CYS A 9 38.86 13.07 -2.25
N ILE A 10 39.16 14.28 -1.78
CA ILE A 10 38.28 15.29 -1.19
C ILE A 10 37.82 16.21 -2.33
N PHE A 11 36.64 16.83 -2.17
CA PHE A 11 35.99 17.97 -2.88
C PHE A 11 34.59 17.57 -3.41
N SER A 12 33.52 18.35 -3.26
CA SER A 12 33.30 19.69 -2.71
C SER A 12 31.80 19.89 -2.51
N VAL A 13 31.41 20.60 -1.44
CA VAL A 13 30.04 21.09 -1.22
C VAL A 13 29.83 22.30 -2.13
N THR A 14 29.00 22.14 -3.16
CA THR A 14 28.53 23.26 -3.96
C THR A 14 27.16 23.67 -3.46
N ARG A 15 27.08 24.85 -2.83
CA ARG A 15 25.82 25.55 -2.55
C ARG A 15 25.21 25.97 -3.88
N TYR A 16 23.99 25.50 -4.17
CA TYR A 16 23.15 26.09 -5.21
C TYR A 16 22.05 26.91 -4.53
N SER A 17 21.89 28.15 -4.94
CA SER A 17 20.90 29.10 -4.42
C SER A 17 20.18 29.77 -5.58
N ARG A 18 18.83 29.78 -5.48
CA ARG A 18 17.82 30.52 -6.27
C ARG A 18 17.72 30.07 -7.74
N GLU A 19 16.51 29.98 -8.33
CA GLU A 19 15.57 31.09 -8.51
C GLU A 19 14.07 30.69 -8.47
N ASN A 20 13.28 31.68 -8.07
CA ASN A 20 11.82 31.75 -8.13
C ASN A 20 11.40 32.14 -9.55
N GLU A 21 10.53 31.38 -10.19
CA GLU A 21 9.69 31.91 -11.27
C GLU A 21 8.22 31.79 -10.92
N LYS A 22 7.59 32.96 -10.80
CA LYS A 22 6.14 33.13 -10.79
C LYS A 22 5.67 33.11 -12.25
N SER A 23 4.69 32.26 -12.56
CA SER A 23 3.85 32.45 -13.75
C SER A 23 2.38 32.31 -13.36
N SER A 24 1.65 33.39 -13.59
CA SER A 24 0.22 33.52 -13.41
C SER A 24 -0.51 33.16 -14.69
N CYS A 25 -1.59 32.38 -14.61
CA CYS A 25 -2.82 32.72 -15.34
C CYS A 25 -4.04 32.01 -14.73
N PHE A 26 -4.94 32.79 -14.17
CA PHE A 26 -6.30 32.42 -13.83
C PHE A 26 -7.13 32.31 -15.13
N THR A 27 -7.81 31.19 -15.36
CA THR A 27 -9.19 31.22 -15.86
C THR A 27 -9.97 30.00 -15.34
N SER A 28 -11.08 30.29 -14.67
CA SER A 28 -12.04 29.35 -14.09
C SER A 28 -12.80 28.60 -15.18
N ILE A 29 -12.93 27.27 -15.05
CA ILE A 29 -14.05 26.53 -15.65
C ILE A 29 -14.66 25.62 -14.59
N ASN A 30 -15.80 26.07 -14.10
CA ASN A 30 -16.75 25.33 -13.28
C ASN A 30 -17.47 24.29 -14.15
N LYS A 31 -17.44 23.01 -13.79
CA LYS A 31 -18.47 22.04 -14.19
C LYS A 31 -18.87 21.18 -13.00
N LYS A 32 -19.96 21.59 -12.35
CA LYS A 32 -20.82 20.70 -11.56
C LYS A 32 -21.58 19.81 -12.54
N SER A 33 -21.49 18.49 -12.38
CA SER A 33 -22.48 17.57 -12.93
C SER A 33 -23.31 16.98 -11.79
N SER A 34 -24.48 17.55 -11.57
CA SER A 34 -25.57 16.93 -10.83
C SER A 34 -26.13 15.78 -11.67
N LEU A 35 -25.94 14.54 -11.23
CA LEU A 35 -26.69 13.41 -11.77
C LEU A 35 -28.00 13.26 -11.00
N ASP A 36 -29.02 13.80 -11.63
CA ASP A 36 -30.44 13.79 -11.29
C ASP A 36 -31.00 12.38 -11.55
N LEU A 37 -31.07 11.53 -10.52
CA LEU A 37 -31.67 10.20 -10.61
C LEU A 37 -33.20 10.31 -10.54
N ARG A 38 -33.81 10.58 -11.70
CA ARG A 38 -35.26 10.44 -11.89
C ARG A 38 -35.61 8.96 -11.88
N PHE A 39 -36.29 8.53 -10.83
CA PHE A 39 -36.92 7.22 -10.74
C PHE A 39 -38.01 7.05 -11.82
N PRO A 40 -37.95 6.03 -12.69
CA PRO A 40 -39.12 5.63 -13.44
C PRO A 40 -40.12 4.95 -12.48
N ARG A 41 -41.26 5.61 -12.29
CA ARG A 41 -42.48 5.00 -11.76
C ARG A 41 -42.96 3.96 -12.78
N ASN A 42 -42.79 2.68 -12.46
CA ASN A 42 -43.67 1.63 -12.97
C ASN A 42 -44.08 0.75 -11.81
N LEU A 43 -45.26 1.08 -11.28
CA LEU A 43 -45.94 0.43 -10.18
C LEU A 43 -46.76 -0.74 -10.76
N ALA A 44 -46.17 -1.93 -10.82
CA ALA A 44 -46.94 -3.16 -10.91
C ALA A 44 -47.14 -3.66 -9.48
N GLY A 45 -48.33 -3.43 -8.94
CA GLY A 45 -48.69 -3.72 -7.56
C GLY A 45 -48.54 -5.21 -7.24
N VAL A 46 -47.68 -5.53 -6.27
CA VAL A 46 -47.71 -6.82 -5.58
C VAL A 46 -48.20 -6.56 -4.16
N SER A 47 -49.51 -6.74 -3.98
CA SER A 47 -50.16 -6.76 -2.67
C SER A 47 -49.91 -8.13 -2.04
N CYS A 48 -48.99 -8.23 -1.08
CA CYS A 48 -48.88 -9.41 -0.24
C CYS A 48 -49.99 -9.38 0.82
N LYS A 49 -51.01 -10.23 0.64
CA LYS A 49 -51.98 -10.57 1.69
C LYS A 49 -51.24 -11.30 2.82
N ILE A 50 -51.38 -10.83 4.05
CA ILE A 50 -51.02 -11.59 5.24
C ILE A 50 -52.15 -12.61 5.45
N SER A 51 -51.98 -13.82 4.91
CA SER A 51 -52.79 -14.97 5.32
C SER A 51 -52.11 -15.58 6.55
N GLY A 52 -52.70 -15.33 7.72
CA GLY A 52 -52.37 -16.03 8.94
C GLY A 52 -52.84 -17.47 8.83
N GLU A 53 -51.89 -18.39 8.65
CA GLU A 53 -52.09 -19.81 8.88
C GLU A 53 -51.03 -20.26 9.89
N ASN A 54 -51.51 -20.79 11.02
CA ASN A 54 -50.68 -21.51 11.99
C ASN A 54 -50.42 -22.92 11.44
N PRO A 55 -49.18 -23.38 11.30
CA PRO A 55 -48.88 -24.80 11.30
C PRO A 55 -48.20 -25.17 12.61
N GLY A 56 -48.82 -26.13 13.29
CA GLY A 56 -48.33 -26.72 14.51
C GLY A 56 -46.91 -27.26 14.42
N THR A 57 -46.32 -27.29 15.60
CA THR A 57 -45.23 -28.15 16.08
C THR A 57 -44.72 -29.17 15.07
N ASN A 58 -43.66 -28.83 14.32
CA ASN A 58 -42.72 -29.82 13.82
C ASN A 58 -41.30 -29.25 13.78
N LYS A 59 -40.41 -29.95 14.47
CA LYS A 59 -39.00 -29.63 14.74
C LYS A 59 -38.21 -29.35 13.45
N VAL A 60 -37.82 -28.11 13.21
CA VAL A 60 -36.64 -27.77 12.40
C VAL A 60 -35.85 -26.64 13.08
N SER A 61 -35.19 -26.98 14.18
CA SER A 61 -34.36 -26.04 14.96
C SER A 61 -32.88 -25.99 14.51
N LEU A 62 -32.54 -26.53 13.33
CA LEU A 62 -31.17 -26.52 12.79
C LEU A 62 -30.90 -25.44 11.72
N SER A 63 -31.94 -24.95 11.01
CA SER A 63 -31.75 -24.04 9.87
C SER A 63 -31.47 -22.59 10.28
N SER A 64 -32.10 -22.12 11.36
CA SER A 64 -32.01 -20.72 11.80
C SER A 64 -30.73 -20.38 12.56
N LYS A 65 -30.11 -21.37 13.23
CA LYS A 65 -28.83 -21.19 13.93
C LYS A 65 -27.68 -20.97 12.95
N ASN A 66 -27.60 -21.80 11.90
CA ASN A 66 -26.57 -21.69 10.87
C ASN A 66 -26.62 -20.33 10.16
N LYS A 67 -27.80 -19.83 9.77
CA LYS A 67 -27.92 -18.50 9.14
C LYS A 67 -27.48 -17.36 10.06
N MET A 68 -27.77 -17.45 11.36
CA MET A 68 -27.38 -16.42 12.32
C MET A 68 -25.87 -16.47 12.62
N GLU A 69 -25.28 -17.66 12.67
CA GLU A 69 -23.83 -17.85 12.79
C GLU A 69 -23.08 -17.37 11.54
N ASP A 70 -23.61 -17.66 10.35
CA ASP A 70 -23.07 -17.16 9.08
C ASP A 70 -23.14 -15.63 9.02
N TYR A 71 -24.27 -15.04 9.42
CA TYR A 71 -24.42 -13.59 9.53
C TYR A 71 -23.45 -12.99 10.54
N ASN A 72 -23.32 -13.57 11.73
CA ASN A 72 -22.41 -13.08 12.75
C ASN A 72 -20.94 -13.23 12.33
N THR A 73 -20.61 -14.29 11.59
CA THR A 73 -19.28 -14.51 11.03
C THR A 73 -18.99 -13.52 9.91
N ALA A 74 -19.95 -13.28 9.02
CA ALA A 74 -19.86 -12.25 7.98
C ALA A 74 -19.73 -10.86 8.61
N MET A 75 -20.53 -10.54 9.62
CA MET A 75 -20.45 -9.27 10.34
C MET A 75 -19.14 -9.10 11.10
N LYS A 76 -18.60 -10.14 11.74
CA LYS A 76 -17.25 -10.11 12.33
C LYS A 76 -16.15 -9.94 11.27
N ARG A 77 -16.31 -10.54 10.09
CA ARG A 77 -15.41 -10.32 8.94
C ARG A 77 -15.50 -8.90 8.38
N LEU A 78 -16.67 -8.27 8.47
CA LEU A 78 -16.87 -6.88 8.05
C LEU A 78 -16.41 -5.88 9.12
N MET A 79 -16.50 -6.24 10.40
CA MET A 79 -16.06 -5.44 11.56
C MET A 79 -14.62 -5.78 11.97
N ARG A 80 -13.73 -5.98 11.01
CA ARG A 80 -12.32 -6.22 11.29
C ARG A 80 -11.65 -4.94 11.83
N SER A 81 -10.60 -5.10 12.64
CA SER A 81 -9.85 -3.97 13.18
C SER A 81 -9.18 -3.20 12.03
N PRO A 82 -9.30 -1.85 11.99
CA PRO A 82 -8.76 -1.05 10.89
C PRO A 82 -7.22 -1.09 10.80
N TYR A 83 -6.55 -1.58 11.84
CA TYR A 83 -5.09 -1.69 11.91
C TYR A 83 -4.60 -3.14 11.97
N GLU A 84 -5.47 -4.11 11.64
CA GLU A 84 -5.10 -5.51 11.53
C GLU A 84 -4.84 -5.87 10.06
N TYR A 85 -3.81 -6.69 9.84
CA TYR A 85 -3.44 -7.09 8.50
C TYR A 85 -4.31 -8.26 8.02
N HIS A 86 -5.02 -8.04 6.92
CA HIS A 86 -5.88 -9.03 6.28
C HIS A 86 -5.27 -9.55 4.99
N HIS A 87 -4.38 -10.53 5.13
CA HIS A 87 -3.68 -11.12 4.00
C HIS A 87 -4.61 -11.76 2.97
N ASP A 88 -5.76 -12.28 3.42
CA ASP A 88 -6.80 -12.89 2.58
C ASP A 88 -7.46 -11.93 1.59
N LEU A 89 -7.40 -10.62 1.84
CA LEU A 89 -7.93 -9.59 0.94
C LEU A 89 -6.95 -9.18 -0.16
N GLY A 90 -5.75 -9.76 -0.18
CA GLY A 90 -4.72 -9.45 -1.17
C GLY A 90 -3.85 -8.26 -0.78
N MET A 91 -3.04 -7.81 -1.75
CA MET A 91 -2.18 -6.63 -1.59
C MET A 91 -3.03 -5.36 -1.49
N ASN A 92 -2.81 -4.55 -0.46
CA ASN A 92 -3.42 -3.24 -0.28
C ASN A 92 -2.34 -2.17 -0.19
N TYR A 93 -2.69 -0.94 -0.58
CA TYR A 93 -1.76 0.18 -0.57
C TYR A 93 -2.48 1.52 -0.57
N THR A 94 -1.74 2.58 -0.28
CA THR A 94 -2.19 3.97 -0.31
C THR A 94 -1.13 4.82 -0.99
N LEU A 95 -1.57 5.67 -1.94
CA LEU A 95 -0.73 6.72 -2.52
C LEU A 95 -0.58 7.85 -1.51
N ILE A 96 0.65 8.07 -1.02
CA ILE A 96 0.94 9.08 0.01
C ILE A 96 1.33 10.40 -0.65
N ARG A 97 2.15 10.32 -1.70
CA ARG A 97 2.57 11.43 -2.56
C ARG A 97 2.66 10.94 -4.00
N ASP A 98 2.76 11.85 -4.96
CA ASP A 98 2.81 11.49 -6.38
C ASP A 98 3.92 10.48 -6.70
N GLU A 99 5.05 10.55 -6.01
CA GLU A 99 6.19 9.64 -6.16
C GLU A 99 6.15 8.40 -5.24
N LEU A 100 5.28 8.37 -4.22
CA LEU A 100 5.40 7.46 -3.08
C LEU A 100 4.10 6.73 -2.75
N ILE A 101 4.15 5.40 -2.83
CA ILE A 101 3.09 4.50 -2.41
C ILE A 101 3.57 3.68 -1.22
N VAL A 102 2.70 3.50 -0.23
CA VAL A 102 2.95 2.64 0.94
C VAL A 102 1.91 1.54 0.99
N GLY A 103 2.33 0.29 1.18
CA GLY A 103 1.40 -0.82 1.21
C GLY A 103 1.93 -2.11 1.83
N SER A 104 1.10 -3.15 1.73
CA SER A 104 1.43 -4.51 2.13
C SER A 104 2.28 -5.22 1.08
N GLN A 105 2.77 -6.41 1.41
CA GLN A 105 3.57 -7.19 0.47
C GLN A 105 2.77 -7.58 -0.80
N PRO A 106 3.38 -7.52 -2.00
CA PRO A 106 2.89 -8.25 -3.16
C PRO A 106 2.90 -9.75 -2.85
N GLN A 107 1.82 -10.45 -3.22
CA GLN A 107 1.64 -11.86 -2.90
C GLN A 107 1.97 -12.76 -4.09
N LYS A 108 1.72 -12.28 -5.30
CA LYS A 108 1.91 -13.01 -6.57
C LYS A 108 2.47 -12.10 -7.67
N PRO A 109 3.11 -12.65 -8.72
CA PRO A 109 3.68 -11.85 -9.81
C PRO A 109 2.70 -10.86 -10.46
N GLU A 110 1.42 -11.21 -10.54
CA GLU A 110 0.35 -10.39 -11.09
C GLU A 110 0.12 -9.10 -10.29
N ASP A 111 0.49 -9.10 -9.00
CA ASP A 111 0.44 -7.87 -8.20
C ASP A 111 1.53 -6.88 -8.66
N ILE A 112 2.63 -7.36 -9.24
CA ILE A 112 3.69 -6.51 -9.83
C ILE A 112 3.20 -5.92 -11.16
N ASP A 113 2.48 -6.70 -11.96
CA ASP A 113 1.79 -6.21 -13.15
C ASP A 113 0.81 -5.08 -12.79
N HIS A 114 -0.01 -5.30 -11.77
CA HIS A 114 -0.94 -4.29 -11.26
C HIS A 114 -0.23 -2.99 -10.85
N LEU A 115 0.87 -3.09 -10.07
CA LEU A 115 1.66 -1.92 -9.68
C LEU A 115 2.27 -1.20 -10.89
N LYS A 116 2.69 -1.93 -11.91
CA LYS A 116 3.27 -1.34 -13.12
C LYS A 116 2.21 -0.58 -13.91
N GLN A 117 1.08 -1.22 -14.22
CA GLN A 117 0.07 -0.69 -15.13
C GLN A 117 -0.79 0.38 -14.48
N GLU A 118 -1.28 0.14 -13.28
CA GLU A 118 -2.27 1.03 -12.64
C GLU A 118 -1.59 2.18 -11.89
N GLN A 119 -0.38 1.95 -11.38
CA GLN A 119 0.30 2.90 -10.49
C GLN A 119 1.61 3.44 -11.05
N ASN A 120 2.01 3.05 -12.27
CA ASN A 120 3.29 3.46 -12.87
C ASN A 120 4.49 3.26 -11.92
N VAL A 121 4.50 2.15 -11.18
CA VAL A 121 5.61 1.82 -10.28
C VAL A 121 6.82 1.42 -11.11
N ALA A 122 7.97 2.01 -10.78
CA ALA A 122 9.27 1.69 -11.36
C ALA A 122 10.24 1.10 -10.33
N TYR A 123 9.94 1.26 -9.02
CA TYR A 123 10.80 0.82 -7.94
C TYR A 123 9.98 0.15 -6.83
N ILE A 124 10.49 -0.94 -6.29
CA ILE A 124 9.91 -1.61 -5.11
C ILE A 124 10.96 -1.65 -4.01
N LEU A 125 10.63 -1.13 -2.83
CA LEU A 125 11.45 -1.20 -1.63
C LEU A 125 10.82 -2.15 -0.61
N ASN A 126 11.40 -3.34 -0.50
CA ASN A 126 10.97 -4.39 0.41
C ASN A 126 11.76 -4.31 1.74
N LEU A 127 11.05 -4.12 2.85
CA LEU A 127 11.62 -3.99 4.20
C LEU A 127 11.57 -5.29 5.03
N GLN A 128 11.17 -6.41 4.43
CA GLN A 128 10.96 -7.69 5.11
C GLN A 128 12.26 -8.47 5.31
N GLN A 129 12.31 -9.20 6.43
CA GLN A 129 13.29 -10.26 6.67
C GLN A 129 12.84 -11.55 5.97
N ASP A 130 13.77 -12.46 5.70
CA ASP A 130 13.44 -13.74 5.03
C ASP A 130 12.40 -14.54 5.83
N LYS A 131 12.50 -14.56 7.16
CA LYS A 131 11.49 -15.18 8.04
C LYS A 131 10.07 -14.66 7.82
N ASP A 132 9.90 -13.39 7.44
CA ASP A 132 8.57 -12.80 7.23
C ASP A 132 7.99 -13.33 5.92
N ILE A 133 8.84 -13.43 4.89
CA ILE A 133 8.51 -13.91 3.55
C ILE A 133 8.14 -15.40 3.61
N ASP A 134 8.94 -16.18 4.35
CA ASP A 134 8.71 -17.60 4.59
C ASP A 134 7.39 -17.83 5.35
N TYR A 135 7.12 -17.03 6.39
CA TYR A 135 5.89 -17.13 7.18
C TYR A 135 4.63 -16.96 6.34
N TRP A 136 4.66 -16.05 5.37
CA TRP A 136 3.53 -15.80 4.46
C TRP A 136 3.53 -16.68 3.21
N GLY A 137 4.52 -17.56 3.05
CA GLY A 137 4.61 -18.46 1.89
C GLY A 137 4.82 -17.72 0.57
N ILE A 138 5.46 -16.55 0.58
CA ILE A 138 5.66 -15.74 -0.62
C ILE A 138 6.83 -16.28 -1.42
N ASN A 139 6.60 -16.59 -2.70
CA ASN A 139 7.67 -16.90 -3.64
C ASN A 139 8.36 -15.61 -4.10
N LEU A 140 9.32 -15.13 -3.30
CA LEU A 140 10.01 -13.88 -3.59
C LEU A 140 10.76 -13.92 -4.93
N ASP A 141 11.30 -15.08 -5.31
CA ASP A 141 12.05 -15.21 -6.56
C ASP A 141 11.17 -14.99 -7.80
N SER A 142 9.91 -15.45 -7.79
CA SER A 142 8.97 -15.17 -8.87
C SER A 142 8.60 -13.69 -8.92
N ILE A 143 8.43 -13.04 -7.77
CA ILE A 143 8.19 -11.59 -7.68
C ILE A 143 9.36 -10.79 -8.26
N VAL A 144 10.59 -11.11 -7.86
CA VAL A 144 11.80 -10.41 -8.33
C VAL A 144 12.02 -10.67 -9.82
N ARG A 145 11.74 -11.89 -10.31
CA ARG A 145 11.79 -12.21 -11.74
C ARG A 145 10.81 -11.34 -12.53
N ARG A 146 9.56 -11.24 -12.08
CA ARG A 146 8.56 -10.40 -12.74
C ARG A 146 8.94 -8.92 -12.73
N CYS A 147 9.52 -8.42 -11.64
CA CYS A 147 10.05 -7.07 -11.59
C CYS A 147 11.09 -6.83 -12.69
N LYS A 148 12.04 -7.76 -12.87
CA LYS A 148 13.08 -7.65 -13.92
C LYS A 148 12.48 -7.63 -15.32
N GLU A 149 11.51 -8.48 -15.61
CA GLU A 149 10.82 -8.54 -16.91
C GLU A 149 10.11 -7.22 -17.24
N LEU A 150 9.54 -6.55 -16.24
CA LEU A 150 8.82 -5.27 -16.40
C LEU A 150 9.71 -4.03 -16.26
N GLY A 151 11.03 -4.21 -16.08
CA GLY A 151 11.97 -3.11 -15.85
C GLY A 151 11.79 -2.40 -14.51
N ILE A 152 11.16 -3.04 -13.52
CA ILE A 152 11.03 -2.54 -12.15
C ILE A 152 12.27 -2.91 -11.35
N ARG A 153 12.87 -1.94 -10.66
CA ARG A 153 13.98 -2.21 -9.74
C ARG A 153 13.46 -2.63 -8.37
N HIS A 154 13.62 -3.91 -8.05
CA HIS A 154 13.34 -4.45 -6.71
C HIS A 154 14.56 -4.30 -5.79
N MET A 155 14.37 -3.68 -4.63
CA MET A 155 15.41 -3.40 -3.62
C MET A 155 15.00 -3.97 -2.27
N ARG A 156 15.97 -4.47 -1.49
CA ARG A 156 15.72 -4.98 -0.13
C ARG A 156 16.50 -4.21 0.91
N ARG A 157 15.81 -3.79 1.98
CA ARG A 157 16.38 -3.15 3.18
C ARG A 157 15.71 -3.72 4.43
N PRO A 158 16.06 -4.96 4.83
CA PRO A 158 15.34 -5.67 5.88
C PRO A 158 15.41 -4.97 7.24
N ALA A 159 14.26 -4.84 7.90
CA ALA A 159 14.12 -4.43 9.29
C ALA A 159 13.23 -5.44 10.03
N LYS A 160 13.52 -5.70 11.31
CA LYS A 160 12.78 -6.68 12.10
C LYS A 160 11.39 -6.17 12.43
N ASP A 161 10.39 -7.03 12.25
CA ASP A 161 9.01 -6.67 12.57
C ASP A 161 8.79 -6.48 14.06
N PHE A 162 7.92 -5.53 14.42
CA PHE A 162 7.63 -5.14 15.81
C PHE A 162 8.87 -4.78 16.65
N ASP A 163 9.92 -4.26 16.02
CA ASP A 163 11.18 -3.89 16.68
C ASP A 163 11.59 -2.44 16.31
N PRO A 164 11.25 -1.44 17.13
CA PRO A 164 11.57 -0.04 16.85
C PRO A 164 13.07 0.26 16.79
N LEU A 165 13.89 -0.49 17.55
CA LEU A 165 15.35 -0.31 17.54
C LEU A 165 15.95 -0.83 16.24
N SER A 166 15.44 -1.97 15.75
CA SER A 166 15.80 -2.47 14.42
C SER A 166 15.42 -1.47 13.34
N LEU A 167 14.19 -0.95 13.36
CA LEU A 167 13.76 0.07 12.40
C LEU A 167 14.66 1.30 12.44
N ARG A 168 14.91 1.87 13.63
CA ARG A 168 15.82 3.02 13.82
C ARG A 168 17.19 2.78 13.20
N SER A 169 17.74 1.58 13.39
CA SER A 169 19.07 1.22 12.88
C SER A 169 19.10 1.10 11.35
N GLN A 170 17.97 0.72 10.74
CA GLN A 170 17.87 0.51 9.29
C GLN A 170 17.37 1.75 8.52
N LEU A 171 16.71 2.68 9.20
CA LEU A 171 16.14 3.90 8.61
C LEU A 171 17.11 4.61 7.65
N PRO A 172 18.38 4.91 8.01
CA PRO A 172 19.28 5.61 7.09
C PRO A 172 19.49 4.89 5.75
N LYS A 173 19.64 3.56 5.78
CA LYS A 173 19.84 2.74 4.57
C LYS A 173 18.56 2.59 3.75
N ALA A 174 17.42 2.44 4.43
CA ALA A 174 16.12 2.33 3.80
C ALA A 174 15.73 3.63 3.10
N VAL A 175 15.84 4.75 3.80
CA VAL A 175 15.52 6.08 3.27
C VAL A 175 16.48 6.47 2.14
N SER A 176 17.78 6.17 2.25
CA SER A 176 18.72 6.41 1.14
C SER A 176 18.33 5.65 -0.14
N SER A 177 17.85 4.41 -0.03
CA SER A 177 17.35 3.66 -1.20
C SER A 177 16.03 4.22 -1.75
N LEU A 178 15.17 4.73 -0.88
CA LEU A 178 13.92 5.39 -1.29
C LEU A 178 14.21 6.72 -2.00
N GLU A 179 14.98 7.61 -1.39
CA GLU A 179 15.33 8.91 -1.95
C GLU A 179 16.06 8.76 -3.29
N TRP A 180 17.02 7.83 -3.40
CA TRP A 180 17.69 7.54 -4.67
C TRP A 180 16.70 7.09 -5.76
N ALA A 181 15.70 6.28 -5.41
CA ALA A 181 14.71 5.82 -6.38
C ALA A 181 13.76 6.93 -6.82
N VAL A 182 13.41 7.85 -5.92
CA VAL A 182 12.64 9.05 -6.25
C VAL A 182 13.45 9.98 -7.15
N SER A 183 14.71 10.26 -6.83
CA SER A 183 15.54 11.20 -7.59
C SER A 183 15.87 10.72 -9.01
N GLU A 184 15.86 9.40 -9.26
CA GLU A 184 15.96 8.85 -10.62
C GLU A 184 14.73 9.14 -11.50
N GLY A 185 13.55 9.41 -10.91
CA GLY A 185 12.38 9.91 -11.63
C GLY A 185 11.75 8.98 -12.68
N LYS A 186 12.04 7.68 -12.68
CA LYS A 186 11.52 6.73 -13.71
C LYS A 186 10.06 6.28 -13.47
N GLY A 187 9.48 6.64 -12.33
CA GLY A 187 8.13 6.25 -11.92
C GLY A 187 7.99 6.26 -10.40
N ARG A 188 6.88 5.72 -9.89
CA ARG A 188 6.61 5.70 -8.44
C ARG A 188 7.46 4.66 -7.72
N VAL A 189 7.71 4.93 -6.44
CA VAL A 189 8.32 3.99 -5.50
C VAL A 189 7.24 3.35 -4.63
N TYR A 190 7.16 2.02 -4.68
CA TYR A 190 6.31 1.22 -3.82
C TYR A 190 7.10 0.72 -2.61
N VAL A 191 6.84 1.29 -1.44
CA VAL A 191 7.49 0.92 -0.18
C VAL A 191 6.58 -0.03 0.59
N HIS A 192 7.09 -1.22 0.93
CA HIS A 192 6.29 -2.19 1.66
C HIS A 192 7.06 -2.95 2.75
N CYS A 193 6.30 -3.48 3.68
CA CYS A 193 6.71 -4.54 4.59
C CYS A 193 5.71 -5.70 4.46
N SER A 194 5.42 -6.45 5.53
CA SER A 194 4.38 -7.49 5.48
C SER A 194 2.99 -6.85 5.32
N ALA A 195 2.62 -5.98 6.26
CA ALA A 195 1.29 -5.39 6.35
C ALA A 195 1.19 -3.95 5.81
N GLY A 196 2.31 -3.24 5.69
CA GLY A 196 2.29 -1.81 5.38
C GLY A 196 1.91 -0.90 6.56
N LEU A 197 1.95 -1.41 7.80
CA LEU A 197 1.45 -0.70 8.99
C LEU A 197 2.52 -0.21 9.98
N GLY A 198 3.77 -0.64 9.83
CA GLY A 198 4.85 -0.28 10.76
C GLY A 198 6.12 0.19 10.04
N ARG A 199 6.91 -0.76 9.56
CA ARG A 199 8.21 -0.49 8.91
C ARG A 199 8.10 0.41 7.68
N ALA A 200 7.18 0.12 6.77
CA ALA A 200 7.01 0.90 5.53
C ALA A 200 6.54 2.34 5.81
N PRO A 201 5.46 2.58 6.60
CA PRO A 201 5.12 3.93 7.04
C PRO A 201 6.28 4.65 7.74
N GLY A 202 7.02 3.98 8.61
CA GLY A 202 8.16 4.59 9.31
C GLY A 202 9.26 5.08 8.36
N VAL A 203 9.59 4.31 7.34
CA VAL A 203 10.55 4.72 6.30
C VAL A 203 10.02 5.90 5.48
N SER A 204 8.75 5.85 5.08
CA SER A 204 8.09 6.91 4.31
C SER A 204 8.00 8.23 5.06
N ILE A 205 7.66 8.18 6.35
CA ILE A 205 7.62 9.37 7.22
C ILE A 205 9.03 9.96 7.39
N ALA A 206 10.04 9.12 7.62
CA ALA A 206 11.42 9.59 7.72
C ALA A 206 11.91 10.24 6.42
N TYR A 207 11.56 9.69 5.25
CA TYR A 207 11.84 10.30 3.96
C TYR A 207 11.20 11.69 3.83
N MET A 208 9.90 11.82 4.13
CA MET A 208 9.21 13.10 4.05
C MET A 208 9.79 14.14 5.01
N TYR A 209 10.15 13.72 6.23
CA TYR A 209 10.77 14.60 7.23
C TYR A 209 12.17 15.06 6.80
N TRP A 210 12.98 14.19 6.19
CA TRP A 210 14.36 14.54 5.83
C TRP A 210 14.52 15.23 4.49
N PHE A 211 13.63 14.97 3.52
CA PHE A 211 13.81 15.38 2.12
C PHE A 211 12.66 16.19 1.54
N CYS A 212 11.52 16.32 2.23
CA CYS A 212 10.35 17.05 1.73
C CYS A 212 9.99 18.28 2.57
N ASP A 213 10.94 18.82 3.35
CA ASP A 213 10.78 20.02 4.19
C ASP A 213 9.54 19.98 5.11
N MET A 214 9.19 18.79 5.60
CA MET A 214 8.11 18.62 6.58
C MET A 214 8.68 18.59 7.99
N ASN A 215 7.97 19.16 8.97
CA ASN A 215 8.33 19.05 10.38
C ASN A 215 7.57 17.89 11.05
N ALA A 216 8.27 17.09 11.85
CA ALA A 216 7.66 16.12 12.76
C ALA A 216 7.38 16.82 14.10
N SER A 217 6.41 17.74 14.11
CA SER A 217 5.95 18.44 15.32
C SER A 217 4.93 17.62 16.10
#